data_AF-A0A962LRQ0-F1
#
_entry.id   AF-A0A962LRQ0-F1
#
_cell.length_a   1.000
_cell.length_b   1.000
_cell.length_c   1.000
_cell.angle_alpha   90.00
_cell.angle_beta   90.00
_cell.angle_gamma   90.00
#
_symmetry.space_group_name_H-M   'P 1'
#
loop_
_entity.id
_entity.type
_entity.pdbx_description
1 polymer ?
#
loop_
_entity_poly.entity_id
_entity_poly.type
_entity_poly.pdbx_seq_one_letter_code
_entity_poly.pdbx_strand_id
1 'polypeptide(L)'
;MSDEVVQLDAFTTPGSLLKAARLAKGMTEREAADRLNFMPDYVAILERDDYQALRSPPFARGYVKAYGRLLGLDEQNLMTVFDEVVDVPPVQYERREDTRPVQLQRTGLGVVIGLGVLLLLVLALWWWQEGGAEGAIPALGKGVQSGLGNSQQYAGGGE
;
A
#
# COMPACT_ATOMS: atom_id res chain seq x y z
N MET A 1 -16.86 44.27 22.81
CA MET A 1 -15.80 43.43 22.23
C MET A 1 -15.18 42.69 23.39
N SER A 2 -15.77 41.56 23.73
CA SER A 2 -15.31 40.72 24.84
C SER A 2 -14.61 39.54 24.21
N ASP A 3 -13.35 39.36 24.57
CA ASP A 3 -12.53 38.22 24.23
C ASP A 3 -13.18 36.94 24.76
N GLU A 4 -13.97 36.27 23.92
CA GLU A 4 -14.40 34.89 24.14
C GLU A 4 -13.33 33.98 23.55
N VAL A 5 -12.19 33.92 24.23
CA VAL A 5 -11.22 32.85 24.04
C VAL A 5 -11.89 31.55 24.44
N VAL A 6 -12.38 30.83 23.44
CA VAL A 6 -12.93 29.48 23.55
C VAL A 6 -11.86 28.60 24.18
N GLN A 7 -11.90 28.46 25.50
CA GLN A 7 -11.20 27.40 26.23
C GLN A 7 -11.91 26.08 25.94
N LEU A 8 -11.52 25.38 24.88
CA LEU A 8 -12.08 24.05 24.60
C LEU A 8 -11.05 23.03 24.08
N ASP A 9 -9.78 23.14 24.48
CA ASP A 9 -8.70 22.38 23.82
C ASP A 9 -7.88 21.49 24.78
N ALA A 10 -8.49 20.95 25.83
CA ALA A 10 -7.81 20.02 26.75
C ALA A 10 -8.25 18.55 26.64
N PHE A 11 -9.37 18.26 25.95
CA PHE A 11 -9.90 16.90 25.79
C PHE A 11 -10.59 16.75 24.44
N THR A 12 -9.83 16.90 23.35
CA THR A 12 -10.34 16.62 22.01
C THR A 12 -10.60 15.11 21.89
N THR A 13 -11.87 14.71 21.95
CA THR A 13 -12.29 13.33 21.75
C THR A 13 -12.58 13.05 20.27
N PRO A 14 -12.54 11.78 19.81
CA PRO A 14 -12.90 11.43 18.45
C PRO A 14 -14.31 11.90 18.08
N GLY A 15 -15.28 11.73 18.98
CA GLY A 15 -16.65 12.18 18.81
C GLY A 15 -16.76 13.69 18.64
N SER A 16 -16.00 14.47 19.42
CA SER A 16 -15.95 15.93 19.29
C SER A 16 -15.40 16.38 17.93
N LEU A 17 -14.37 15.70 17.42
CA LEU A 17 -13.79 15.96 16.10
C LEU A 17 -14.79 15.67 14.98
N LEU A 18 -15.47 14.53 15.05
CA LEU A 18 -16.50 14.15 14.09
C LEU A 18 -17.65 15.16 14.07
N LYS A 19 -18.13 15.56 15.25
CA LYS A 19 -19.19 16.57 15.39
C LYS A 19 -18.78 17.91 14.81
N ALA A 20 -17.60 18.41 15.15
CA ALA A 20 -17.09 19.67 14.64
C ALA A 20 -17.00 19.66 13.12
N ALA A 21 -16.47 18.58 12.53
CA ALA A 21 -16.35 18.45 11.09
C ALA A 21 -17.69 18.28 10.37
N ARG A 22 -18.68 17.60 10.98
CA ARG A 22 -20.05 17.54 10.45
C ARG A 22 -20.68 18.93 10.40
N LEU A 23 -20.57 19.69 11.50
CA LEU A 23 -21.12 21.04 11.60
C LEU A 23 -20.43 21.99 10.61
N ALA A 24 -19.11 21.88 10.43
CA ALA A 24 -18.36 22.64 9.42
C ALA A 24 -18.84 22.38 7.98
N LYS A 25 -19.37 21.18 7.70
CA LYS A 25 -20.00 20.83 6.42
C LYS A 25 -21.49 21.20 6.33
N GLY A 26 -22.07 21.75 7.38
CA GLY A 26 -23.49 22.09 7.44
C GLY A 26 -24.43 20.87 7.37
N MET A 27 -23.93 19.68 7.69
CA MET A 27 -24.71 18.44 7.60
C MET A 27 -25.47 18.16 8.90
N THR A 28 -26.69 17.65 8.76
CA THR A 28 -27.46 17.15 9.92
C THR A 28 -27.00 15.74 10.31
N GLU A 29 -27.27 15.33 11.54
CA GLU A 29 -26.98 13.95 11.99
C GLU A 29 -27.70 12.92 11.14
N ARG A 30 -28.98 13.18 10.81
CA ARG A 30 -29.79 12.33 9.93
C ARG A 30 -29.16 12.21 8.54
N GLU A 31 -28.75 13.33 7.95
CA GLU A 31 -28.10 13.31 6.63
C GLU A 31 -26.78 12.53 6.65
N ALA A 32 -25.97 12.69 7.70
CA ALA A 32 -24.75 11.91 7.86
C ALA A 32 -25.06 10.41 8.01
N ALA A 33 -26.10 10.05 8.79
CA ALA A 33 -26.53 8.68 8.97
C ALA A 33 -27.03 8.07 7.65
N ASP A 34 -27.84 8.81 6.88
CA ASP A 34 -28.36 8.41 5.58
C ASP A 34 -27.21 8.14 4.58
N ARG A 35 -26.21 9.04 4.51
CA ARG A 35 -25.05 8.90 3.62
C ARG A 35 -24.13 7.74 4.00
N LEU A 36 -24.05 7.38 5.29
CA LEU A 36 -23.24 6.28 5.79
C LEU A 36 -24.00 4.96 5.85
N ASN A 37 -25.31 4.97 5.55
CA ASN A 37 -26.22 3.85 5.79
C ASN A 37 -26.15 3.34 7.25
N PHE A 38 -26.10 4.29 8.18
CA PHE A 38 -26.10 4.03 9.61
C PHE A 38 -27.52 4.01 10.16
N MET A 39 -27.71 3.34 11.30
CA MET A 39 -28.95 3.48 12.06
C MET A 39 -29.12 4.94 12.56
N PRO A 40 -30.36 5.41 12.78
CA PRO A 40 -30.64 6.81 13.09
C PRO A 40 -29.80 7.39 14.25
N ASP A 41 -29.53 6.58 15.27
CA ASP A 41 -28.84 7.04 16.48
C ASP A 41 -27.31 6.90 16.41
N TYR A 42 -26.77 6.20 15.41
CA TYR A 42 -25.35 5.84 15.37
C TYR A 42 -24.45 7.07 15.24
N VAL A 43 -24.83 8.07 14.45
CA VAL A 43 -24.07 9.32 14.35
C VAL A 43 -23.97 9.98 15.73
N ALA A 44 -25.11 10.12 16.42
CA ALA A 44 -25.13 10.71 17.75
C ALA A 44 -24.35 9.88 18.77
N ILE A 45 -24.35 8.55 18.67
CA ILE A 45 -23.56 7.63 19.51
C ILE A 45 -22.05 7.82 19.29
N LEU A 46 -21.62 7.96 18.04
CA LEU A 46 -20.21 8.19 17.70
C LEU A 46 -19.75 9.58 18.14
N GLU A 47 -20.58 10.61 17.96
CA GLU A 47 -20.27 11.99 18.37
C GLU A 47 -20.17 12.19 19.89
N ARG A 48 -20.77 11.30 20.67
CA ARG A 48 -20.70 11.32 22.15
C ARG A 48 -19.68 10.33 22.72
N ASP A 49 -18.92 9.64 21.86
CA ASP A 49 -17.95 8.60 22.23
C ASP A 49 -18.55 7.42 23.03
N ASP A 50 -19.86 7.18 22.92
CA ASP A 50 -20.56 6.12 23.66
C ASP A 50 -20.57 4.81 22.86
N TYR A 51 -19.39 4.29 22.56
CA TYR A 51 -19.24 3.11 21.70
C TYR A 51 -19.94 1.85 22.24
N GLN A 52 -20.23 1.80 23.54
CA GLN A 52 -20.96 0.70 24.18
C GLN A 52 -22.46 0.69 23.83
N ALA A 53 -23.04 1.85 23.46
CA ALA A 53 -24.42 1.94 23.00
C ALA A 53 -24.62 1.45 21.56
N LEU A 54 -23.54 1.19 20.82
CA LEU A 54 -23.64 0.55 19.51
C LEU A 54 -24.16 -0.88 19.66
N ARG A 55 -24.97 -1.36 18.71
CA ARG A 55 -25.38 -2.79 18.70
C ARG A 55 -24.17 -3.72 18.53
N SER A 56 -23.09 -3.20 17.94
CA SER A 56 -21.86 -3.92 17.68
C SER A 56 -20.64 -3.11 18.17
N PRO A 57 -20.42 -2.97 19.49
CA PRO A 57 -19.32 -2.15 20.05
C PRO A 57 -17.93 -2.48 19.49
N PRO A 58 -17.56 -3.76 19.22
CA PRO A 58 -16.26 -4.06 18.62
C PRO A 58 -16.04 -3.48 17.21
N PHE A 59 -17.12 -3.08 16.52
CA PHE A 59 -17.06 -2.48 15.18
C PHE A 59 -16.92 -0.95 15.21
N ALA A 60 -16.85 -0.31 16.40
CA ALA A 60 -16.75 1.13 16.59
C ALA A 60 -15.69 1.80 15.70
N ARG A 61 -14.48 1.21 15.67
CA ARG A 61 -13.35 1.71 14.85
C ARG A 61 -13.71 1.85 13.37
N GLY A 62 -14.43 0.87 12.82
CA GLY A 62 -14.87 0.88 11.43
C GLY A 62 -15.89 1.99 11.15
N TYR A 63 -16.80 2.22 12.10
CA TYR A 63 -17.80 3.29 11.99
C TYR A 63 -17.16 4.69 12.08
N VAL A 64 -16.25 4.91 13.03
CA VAL A 64 -15.51 6.19 13.16
C VAL A 64 -14.70 6.46 11.90
N LYS A 65 -13.99 5.45 11.37
CA LYS A 65 -13.24 5.58 10.11
C LYS A 65 -14.13 5.93 8.92
N ALA A 66 -15.25 5.22 8.74
CA ALA A 66 -16.19 5.48 7.65
C ALA A 66 -16.75 6.91 7.73
N TYR A 67 -17.06 7.36 8.95
CA TYR A 67 -17.58 8.70 9.18
C TYR A 67 -16.51 9.78 8.93
N GLY A 68 -15.30 9.62 9.46
CA GLY A 68 -14.17 10.51 9.18
C GLY A 68 -13.91 10.67 7.68
N ARG A 69 -13.97 9.57 6.91
CA ARG A 69 -13.84 9.59 5.45
C ARG A 69 -14.95 10.40 4.76
N LEU A 70 -16.21 10.27 5.18
CA LEU A 70 -17.30 11.11 4.66
C LEU A 70 -17.05 12.60 4.95
N LEU A 71 -16.51 12.89 6.13
CA LEU A 71 -16.19 14.25 6.56
C LEU A 71 -14.89 14.79 5.93
N GLY A 72 -14.09 13.94 5.27
CA GLY A 72 -12.81 14.35 4.70
C GLY A 72 -11.76 14.68 5.76
N LEU A 73 -11.89 14.08 6.94
CA LEU A 73 -10.90 14.17 8.01
C LEU A 73 -9.65 13.34 7.65
N ASP A 74 -8.51 13.73 8.20
CA ASP A 74 -7.31 12.89 8.14
C ASP A 74 -7.54 11.63 8.98
N GLU A 75 -7.55 10.48 8.29
CA GLU A 75 -7.86 9.20 8.91
C GLU A 75 -6.82 8.81 9.96
N GLN A 76 -5.54 9.10 9.72
CA GLN A 76 -4.46 8.70 10.61
C GLN A 76 -4.54 9.46 11.94
N ASN A 77 -4.76 10.77 11.87
CA ASN A 77 -4.94 11.63 13.04
C ASN A 77 -6.18 11.20 13.83
N LEU A 78 -7.33 11.04 13.17
CA LEU A 78 -8.58 10.65 13.83
C LEU A 78 -8.46 9.29 14.52
N MET A 79 -7.79 8.31 13.89
CA MET A 79 -7.58 6.99 14.48
C MET A 79 -6.57 7.02 15.62
N THR A 80 -5.58 7.93 15.59
CA THR A 80 -4.65 8.12 16.71
C THR A 80 -5.40 8.58 17.95
N VAL A 81 -6.25 9.61 17.81
CA VAL A 81 -7.08 10.11 18.92
C VAL A 81 -8.08 9.05 19.40
N PHE A 82 -8.62 8.23 18.49
CA PHE A 82 -9.51 7.14 18.84
C PHE A 82 -8.80 6.04 19.65
N ASP A 83 -7.62 5.62 19.21
CA ASP A 83 -6.84 4.57 19.85
C ASP A 83 -6.31 5.01 21.24
N GLU A 84 -6.18 6.33 21.50
CA GLU A 84 -5.85 6.89 22.83
C GLU A 84 -7.03 6.87 23.82
N VAL A 85 -8.26 7.04 23.33
CA VAL A 85 -9.48 7.13 24.17
C VAL A 85 -10.11 5.75 24.40
N VAL A 86 -9.96 4.84 23.44
CA VAL A 86 -10.68 3.56 23.42
C VAL A 86 -9.71 2.42 23.75
N ASP A 87 -9.69 2.00 25.02
CA ASP A 87 -9.00 0.77 25.47
C ASP A 87 -9.81 -0.49 25.10
N VAL A 88 -10.21 -0.59 23.83
CA VAL A 88 -10.84 -1.80 23.29
C VAL A 88 -9.70 -2.67 22.77
N PRO A 89 -9.46 -3.87 23.33
CA PRO A 89 -8.45 -4.77 22.80
C PRO A 89 -8.75 -4.97 21.32
N PRO A 90 -7.75 -4.90 20.43
CA PRO A 90 -7.98 -4.99 19.00
C PRO A 90 -8.71 -6.30 18.74
N VAL A 91 -10.02 -6.22 18.46
CA VAL A 91 -10.72 -7.35 17.87
C VAL A 91 -9.94 -7.64 16.62
N GLN A 92 -9.32 -8.81 16.62
CA GLN A 92 -8.76 -9.40 15.42
C GLN A 92 -9.96 -9.57 14.50
N TYR A 93 -10.29 -8.54 13.73
CA TYR A 93 -10.74 -8.78 12.39
C TYR A 93 -9.63 -9.64 11.83
N GLU A 94 -9.90 -10.94 11.75
CA GLU A 94 -9.35 -11.72 10.66
C GLU A 94 -9.57 -10.84 9.45
N ARG A 95 -8.48 -10.18 9.07
CA ARG A 95 -8.30 -9.58 7.78
C ARG A 95 -8.58 -10.75 6.88
N ARG A 96 -9.85 -10.89 6.44
CA ARG A 96 -10.16 -11.66 5.25
C ARG A 96 -9.10 -11.19 4.29
N GLU A 97 -8.25 -12.13 3.89
CA GLU A 97 -7.23 -11.87 2.92
C GLU A 97 -7.95 -11.53 1.62
N ASP A 98 -8.38 -10.27 1.51
CA ASP A 98 -8.34 -9.57 0.27
C ASP A 98 -6.88 -9.58 -0.12
N THR A 99 -6.53 -10.60 -0.91
CA THR A 99 -5.41 -10.62 -1.84
C THR A 99 -5.14 -9.21 -2.36
N ARG A 100 -4.23 -8.49 -1.69
CA ARG A 100 -3.43 -7.33 -2.14
C ARG A 100 -2.78 -6.66 -0.93
N PRO A 101 -1.60 -7.10 -0.48
CA PRO A 101 -0.64 -6.15 0.04
C PRO A 101 0.03 -5.43 -1.14
N VAL A 102 0.75 -4.35 -0.82
CA VAL A 102 1.51 -3.45 -1.71
C VAL A 102 0.67 -2.24 -2.09
N GLN A 103 0.47 -1.34 -1.13
CA GLN A 103 1.41 -0.24 -0.90
C GLN A 103 1.74 0.49 -2.20
N LEU A 104 1.12 1.65 -2.29
CA LEU A 104 1.19 2.68 -3.31
C LEU A 104 2.60 3.33 -3.44
N GLN A 105 3.67 2.55 -3.56
CA GLN A 105 5.06 3.05 -3.64
C GLN A 105 5.93 2.32 -4.70
N ARG A 106 5.34 1.81 -5.79
CA ARG A 106 6.10 1.16 -6.88
C ARG A 106 5.90 1.76 -8.27
N THR A 107 5.35 2.97 -8.37
CA THR A 107 5.16 3.64 -9.66
C THR A 107 6.49 4.03 -10.34
N GLY A 108 7.58 4.22 -9.59
CA GLY A 108 8.89 4.56 -10.18
C GLY A 108 9.68 3.38 -10.75
N LEU A 109 9.70 2.24 -10.04
CA LEU A 109 10.61 1.13 -10.41
C LEU A 109 10.19 0.44 -11.71
N GLY A 110 8.88 0.25 -11.92
CA GLY A 110 8.37 -0.33 -13.16
C GLY A 110 8.63 0.53 -14.39
N VAL A 111 8.60 1.86 -14.21
CA VAL A 111 8.92 2.82 -15.29
C VAL A 111 10.43 2.83 -15.58
N VAL A 112 11.29 2.78 -14.56
CA VAL A 112 12.75 2.72 -14.76
C VAL A 112 13.16 1.41 -15.42
N ILE A 113 12.60 0.28 -14.99
CA ILE A 113 12.86 -1.02 -15.62
C ILE A 113 12.31 -1.02 -17.06
N GLY A 114 11.10 -0.50 -17.26
CA GLY A 114 10.49 -0.38 -18.58
C GLY A 114 11.32 0.49 -19.54
N LEU A 115 11.78 1.65 -19.09
CA LEU A 115 12.66 2.53 -19.87
C LEU A 115 14.02 1.88 -20.14
N GLY A 116 14.61 1.17 -19.16
CA GLY A 116 15.86 0.45 -19.35
C GLY A 116 15.76 -0.65 -20.40
N VAL A 117 14.70 -1.45 -20.37
CA VAL A 117 14.43 -2.50 -21.38
C VAL A 117 14.16 -1.88 -22.74
N LEU A 118 13.37 -0.81 -22.80
CA LEU A 118 13.08 -0.10 -24.05
C LEU A 118 14.36 0.45 -24.68
N LEU A 119 15.24 1.07 -23.89
CA LEU A 119 16.51 1.64 -24.36
C LEU A 119 17.47 0.55 -24.86
N LEU A 120 17.55 -0.60 -24.16
CA LEU A 120 18.32 -1.76 -24.63
C LEU A 120 17.81 -2.34 -25.95
N LEU A 121 16.49 -2.44 -26.12
CA LEU A 121 15.91 -2.92 -27.37
C LEU A 121 16.20 -1.96 -28.53
N VAL A 122 16.08 -0.65 -28.31
CA VAL A 122 16.43 0.36 -29.33
C VAL A 122 17.91 0.24 -29.71
N LEU A 123 18.81 0.13 -28.73
CA LEU A 123 20.25 -0.07 -28.97
C LEU A 123 20.53 -1.36 -29.76
N ALA A 124 19.86 -2.47 -29.41
CA ALA A 124 20.02 -3.74 -30.10
C ALA A 124 19.50 -3.69 -31.55
N LEU A 125 18.38 -3.01 -31.79
CA LEU A 125 17.87 -2.78 -33.14
C LEU A 125 18.81 -1.88 -33.95
N TRP A 126 19.38 -0.85 -33.34
CA TRP A 126 20.42 -0.01 -33.94
C TRP A 126 21.63 -0.87 -34.32
N TRP A 127 22.14 -1.66 -33.39
CA TRP A 127 23.23 -2.60 -33.65
C TRP A 127 22.92 -3.63 -34.74
N TRP A 128 21.66 -4.04 -34.88
CA TRP A 128 21.26 -4.88 -36.01
C TRP A 128 21.27 -4.08 -37.32
N GLN A 129 20.76 -2.85 -37.33
CA GLN A 129 20.79 -2.00 -38.52
C GLN A 129 22.23 -1.66 -38.97
N GLU A 130 23.15 -1.40 -38.04
CA GLU A 130 24.58 -1.24 -38.32
C GLU A 130 25.33 -2.56 -38.53
N GLY A 131 24.76 -3.70 -38.13
CA GLY A 131 25.32 -5.05 -38.23
C GLY A 131 25.31 -5.67 -39.63
N GLY A 132 24.99 -4.88 -40.65
CA GLY A 132 25.30 -5.19 -42.04
C GLY A 132 26.72 -4.78 -42.42
N ALA A 133 27.76 -5.38 -41.83
CA ALA A 133 29.10 -5.57 -42.41
C ALA A 133 30.08 -6.26 -41.44
N GLU A 134 30.41 -7.51 -41.76
CA GLU A 134 31.75 -8.15 -41.78
C GLU A 134 32.80 -7.80 -40.70
N GLY A 135 33.27 -8.84 -40.00
CA GLY A 135 34.47 -8.75 -39.15
C GLY A 135 35.08 -10.13 -38.87
N ALA A 136 35.99 -10.54 -39.74
CA ALA A 136 36.74 -11.79 -39.75
C ALA A 136 37.41 -12.15 -38.40
N ILE A 137 37.34 -13.43 -38.01
CA ILE A 137 38.16 -13.99 -36.92
C ILE A 137 39.56 -14.29 -37.47
N PRO A 138 40.65 -13.71 -36.92
CA PRO A 138 42.01 -14.02 -37.33
C PRO A 138 42.42 -15.38 -36.77
N ALA A 139 42.78 -16.29 -37.67
CA ALA A 139 43.53 -17.49 -37.34
C ALA A 139 44.93 -17.14 -36.86
N LEU A 140 45.35 -17.66 -35.69
CA LEU A 140 46.72 -17.85 -35.21
C LEU A 140 46.61 -18.56 -33.86
N GLY A 141 47.19 -19.72 -33.56
CA GLY A 141 48.38 -20.34 -34.14
C GLY A 141 49.36 -20.64 -33.02
N LYS A 142 49.30 -21.88 -32.50
CA LYS A 142 50.35 -22.66 -31.81
C LYS A 142 50.98 -22.11 -30.51
N GLY A 143 51.00 -22.96 -29.48
CA GLY A 143 52.03 -22.88 -28.46
C GLY A 143 51.84 -23.75 -27.21
N VAL A 144 52.46 -24.93 -27.24
CA VAL A 144 53.14 -25.61 -26.11
C VAL A 144 52.26 -26.23 -25.00
N GLN A 145 52.04 -27.56 -24.97
CA GLN A 145 52.89 -28.69 -24.52
C GLN A 145 52.81 -28.99 -23.01
N SER A 146 52.97 -30.29 -22.71
CA SER A 146 53.01 -30.96 -21.41
C SER A 146 51.63 -31.46 -20.95
N GLY A 147 51.35 -32.75 -20.92
CA GLY A 147 52.23 -33.90 -20.94
C GLY A 147 51.63 -34.97 -20.04
N LEU A 148 51.85 -36.22 -20.42
CA LEU A 148 51.56 -37.44 -19.66
C LEU A 148 50.06 -37.78 -19.60
N GLY A 149 49.56 -38.79 -20.30
CA GLY A 149 50.27 -39.95 -20.82
C GLY A 149 49.52 -41.18 -20.34
N ASN A 150 49.11 -41.96 -21.33
CA ASN A 150 48.87 -43.38 -21.21
C ASN A 150 47.65 -43.75 -20.33
N SER A 151 46.92 -44.80 -20.61
CA SER A 151 47.36 -46.03 -21.21
C SER A 151 46.12 -46.89 -21.38
N GLN A 152 46.10 -47.65 -22.47
CA GLN A 152 45.62 -49.04 -22.50
C GLN A 152 44.09 -49.17 -22.36
N GLN A 153 43.42 -50.09 -23.03
CA GLN A 153 43.69 -51.11 -24.04
C GLN A 153 42.31 -51.77 -24.23
N TYR A 154 42.24 -52.70 -25.17
CA TYR A 154 41.15 -53.65 -25.40
C TYR A 154 40.03 -53.07 -26.27
N ALA A 155 40.12 -53.18 -27.59
CA ALA A 155 40.10 -54.39 -28.42
C ALA A 155 38.76 -55.12 -28.39
N GLY A 156 38.12 -55.18 -29.56
CA GLY A 156 37.63 -56.44 -30.11
C GLY A 156 36.12 -56.72 -30.04
N GLY A 157 35.62 -57.25 -31.17
CA GLY A 157 34.45 -58.13 -31.28
C GLY A 157 33.15 -57.36 -31.52
N GLY A 158 32.55 -57.40 -32.70
CA GLY A 158 31.88 -58.56 -33.32
C GLY A 158 30.41 -58.15 -33.44
N GLU A 159 29.65 -58.39 -34.50
CA GLU A 159 29.70 -59.34 -35.62
C GLU A 159 29.09 -58.68 -36.87
#